data_AF-A0A3N0VTF9-F1
#
_entry.id   AF-A0A3N0VTF9-F1
#
_cell.length_a   1.000
_cell.length_b   1.000
_cell.length_c   1.000
_cell.angle_alpha   90.00
_cell.angle_beta   90.00
_cell.angle_gamma   90.00
#
_symmetry.space_group_name_H-M   'P 1'
#
loop_
_entity.id
_entity.type
_entity.pdbx_description
1 polymer ?
#
loop_
_entity_poly.entity_id
_entity_poly.type
_entity_poly.pdbx_seq_one_letter_code
_entity_poly.pdbx_strand_id
1 'polypeptide(L)' 'MEKIFHILNGDCLAEQLKETSIKGGVIICREALISGDIKANSLEDLEIKSSIHFTRLWNQQRSVLRKNSC' A
#
# COMPACT_ATOMS: atom_id res chain seq x y z
N MET A 1 -8.43 25.94 1.17
CA MET A 1 -7.42 25.21 1.97
C MET A 1 -6.77 24.20 1.05
N GLU A 2 -5.53 24.44 0.64
CA GLU A 2 -4.81 23.47 -0.21
C GLU A 2 -4.54 22.19 0.57
N LYS A 3 -4.85 21.05 -0.05
CA LYS A 3 -4.50 19.73 0.49
C LYS A 3 -3.15 19.35 -0.07
N ILE A 4 -2.12 19.40 0.77
CA ILE A 4 -0.76 18.97 0.40
C ILE A 4 -0.68 17.46 0.60
N PHE A 5 -0.25 16.74 -0.43
CA PHE A 5 0.04 15.31 -0.39
C PHE A 5 1.48 15.04 -0.81
N HIS A 6 2.17 14.20 -0.05
CA HIS A 6 3.54 13.75 -0.33
C HIS A 6 3.49 12.32 -0.85
N ILE A 7 4.07 12.08 -2.03
CA ILE A 7 4.14 10.75 -2.63
C ILE A 7 5.51 10.18 -2.30
N LEU A 8 5.53 9.05 -1.58
CA LEU A 8 6.76 8.36 -1.21
C LEU A 8 6.87 7.03 -1.94
N ASN A 9 8.11 6.66 -2.24
CA ASN A 9 8.42 5.33 -2.77
C ASN A 9 8.05 4.25 -1.75
N GLY A 10 7.65 3.08 -2.26
CA GLY A 10 7.14 1.95 -1.49
C GLY A 10 8.05 1.43 -0.37
N ASP A 11 9.34 1.71 -0.44
CA ASP A 11 10.31 1.21 0.54
C ASP A 11 10.51 2.13 1.76
N CYS A 12 9.61 3.09 1.96
CA CYS A 12 9.67 3.96 3.14
C CYS A 12 9.35 3.17 4.42
N LEU A 13 10.34 3.07 5.32
CA LEU A 13 10.18 2.38 6.60
C LEU A 13 9.24 3.16 7.52
N ALA A 14 8.37 2.43 8.22
CA ALA A 14 7.38 3.03 9.13
C ALA A 14 8.03 3.85 10.26
N GLU A 15 9.25 3.51 10.68
CA GLU A 15 9.98 4.24 11.71
C GLU A 15 10.52 5.57 11.19
N GLN A 16 11.08 5.59 9.98
CA GLN A 16 11.52 6.82 9.33
C GLN A 16 10.36 7.80 9.15
N LEU A 17 9.16 7.29 8.82
CA LEU A 17 7.93 8.08 8.74
C LEU A 17 7.53 8.76 10.06
N LYS A 18 7.78 8.09 11.20
CA LYS A 18 7.47 8.65 12.53
C LYS A 18 8.41 9.80 12.90
N GLU A 19 9.61 9.82 12.34
CA GLU A 19 10.62 10.84 12.62
C GLU A 19 10.48 12.08 11.72
N THR A 20 9.70 12.01 10.64
CA THR A 20 9.50 13.16 9.74
C THR A 20 8.54 14.18 10.32
N SER A 21 8.81 15.47 10.08
CA SER A 21 7.92 16.59 10.38
C SER A 21 7.11 17.06 9.17
N ILE A 22 6.90 16.17 8.18
CA ILE A 22 6.22 16.49 6.93
C ILE A 22 4.75 16.86 7.19
N LYS A 23 4.36 18.08 6.82
CA LYS A 23 2.98 18.55 6.94
C LYS A 23 2.15 18.12 5.73
N GLY A 24 0.95 17.58 5.98
CA GLY A 24 0.01 17.17 4.92
C GLY A 24 -0.25 15.66 4.94
N GLY A 25 -0.98 15.16 3.95
CA GLY A 25 -1.21 13.74 3.78
C GLY A 25 0.02 13.06 3.15
N VAL A 26 0.24 11.79 3.48
CA VAL A 26 1.30 10.99 2.84
C VAL A 26 0.65 9.83 2.09
N ILE A 27 1.04 9.64 0.84
CA ILE A 27 0.66 8.50 0.00
C ILE A 27 1.92 7.68 -0.26
N ILE A 28 1.93 6.43 0.19
CA ILE A 28 3.06 5.53 0.00
C ILE A 28 2.72 4.58 -1.15
N CYS A 29 3.46 4.69 -2.25
CA CYS A 29 3.28 3.84 -3.43
C CYS A 29 4.11 2.56 -3.29
N ARG A 30 3.60 1.60 -2.51
CA ARG A 30 4.18 0.24 -2.42
C ARG A 30 3.92 -0.49 -3.73
N GLU A 31 4.99 -0.88 -4.44
CA GLU A 31 4.86 -1.92 -5.45
C GLU A 31 4.31 -3.17 -4.77
N ALA A 32 3.13 -3.64 -5.19
CA ALA A 32 2.65 -4.90 -4.69
C ALA A 32 3.35 -6.00 -5.46
N LEU A 33 4.43 -6.51 -4.88
CA LEU A 33 4.98 -7.77 -5.32
C LEU A 33 3.95 -8.84 -4.94
N ILE A 34 3.29 -9.43 -5.93
CA ILE A 34 2.51 -10.62 -5.67
C ILE A 34 3.51 -11.74 -5.38
N SER A 35 3.64 -12.11 -4.11
CA SER A 35 4.51 -13.22 -3.71
C SER A 35 3.79 -14.56 -3.94
N GLY A 36 4.44 -15.46 -4.69
CA GLY A 36 3.96 -16.82 -4.94
C GLY A 36 3.42 -17.03 -6.35
N ASP A 37 3.25 -18.30 -6.73
CA ASP A 37 2.74 -18.69 -8.04
C ASP A 37 1.28 -18.23 -8.23
N ILE A 38 1.06 -17.15 -8.98
CA ILE A 38 -0.26 -16.91 -9.57
C ILE A 38 -0.37 -17.73 -10.86
N LYS A 39 -1.08 -18.84 -10.75
CA LYS A 39 -1.51 -19.62 -11.91
C LYS A 39 -2.94 -19.21 -12.28
N ALA A 40 -3.13 -18.82 -13.53
CA ALA A 40 -4.42 -18.48 -14.09
C ALA A 40 -4.61 -19.24 -15.41
N ASN A 41 -5.86 -19.61 -15.70
CA ASN A 41 -6.19 -20.35 -16.92
C ASN A 41 -6.49 -19.41 -18.11
N SER A 42 -6.62 -18.10 -17.85
CA SER A 42 -6.86 -17.06 -18.84
C SER A 42 -6.34 -15.70 -18.33
N LEU A 43 -6.24 -14.72 -19.22
CA LEU A 43 -5.86 -13.35 -18.85
C LEU A 43 -6.89 -12.70 -17.90
N GLU A 44 -8.17 -12.92 -18.15
CA GLU A 44 -9.26 -12.41 -17.29
C GLU A 44 -9.16 -12.99 -15.87
N ASP A 45 -8.85 -14.28 -15.74
CA ASP A 45 -8.62 -14.93 -14.44
C ASP A 45 -7.37 -14.38 -13.73
N LEU A 46 -6.33 -14.02 -14.50
CA LEU A 46 -5.13 -13.38 -13.96
C LEU A 46 -5.44 -11.97 -13.40
N GLU A 47 -6.21 -11.18 -14.14
CA GLU A 47 -6.62 -9.83 -13.74
C GLU A 47 -7.48 -9.83 -12.48
N ILE A 48 -8.44 -10.75 -12.39
CA ILE A 48 -9.30 -10.93 -11.21
C ILE A 48 -8.46 -11.35 -10.00
N LYS A 49 -7.61 -12.38 -10.15
CA LYS A 49 -6.74 -12.88 -9.06
C LYS A 49 -5.78 -11.81 -8.55
N SER A 50 -5.16 -11.07 -9.47
CA SER A 50 -4.29 -9.94 -9.13
C SER A 50 -5.07 -8.88 -8.34
N SER A 51 -6.24 -8.48 -8.82
CA SER A 51 -7.07 -7.44 -8.18
C SER A 51 -7.51 -7.81 -6.75
N ILE A 52 -7.87 -9.08 -6.52
CA ILE A 52 -8.20 -9.59 -5.18
C ILE A 52 -6.97 -9.53 -4.26
N HIS A 53 -5.79 -9.93 -4.76
CA HIS A 53 -4.55 -9.91 -4.00
C HIS A 53 -4.16 -8.48 -3.59
N PHE A 54 -4.21 -7.53 -4.53
CA PHE A 54 -4.00 -6.10 -4.27
C PHE A 54 -4.95 -5.56 -3.21
N THR A 55 -6.25 -5.86 -3.33
CA THR A 55 -7.27 -5.41 -2.37
C THR A 55 -7.00 -5.95 -0.96
N ARG A 56 -6.56 -7.20 -0.85
CA ARG A 56 -6.22 -7.83 0.43
C ARG A 56 -4.99 -7.20 1.07
N LEU A 57 -3.94 -6.96 0.29
CA LEU A 57 -2.73 -6.24 0.74
C LEU A 57 -3.07 -4.83 1.23
N TRP A 58 -3.90 -4.10 0.47
CA TRP A 58 -4.36 -2.76 0.85
C TRP A 58 -5.10 -2.77 2.20
N ASN A 59 -6.04 -3.70 2.38
CA ASN A 59 -6.79 -3.81 3.63
C ASN A 59 -5.90 -4.20 4.82
N GLN A 60 -4.90 -5.05 4.61
CA GLN A 60 -3.93 -5.42 5.65
C GLN A 60 -3.08 -4.22 6.08
N GLN A 61 -2.54 -3.44 5.13
CA GLN A 61 -1.78 -2.23 5.43
C GLN A 61 -2.64 -1.19 6.17
N ARG A 62 -3.89 -0.99 5.73
CA ARG A 62 -4.83 -0.08 6.37
C ARG A 62 -5.17 -0.48 7.81
N SER A 63 -5.22 -1.79 8.11
CA SER A 63 -5.41 -2.30 9.48
C SER A 63 -4.22 -1.98 10.38
N VAL A 64 -2.99 -2.11 9.87
CA VAL A 64 -1.76 -1.76 10.61
C VAL A 64 -1.71 -0.25 10.92
N LEU A 65 -2.02 0.60 9.94
CA LEU A 65 -2.04 2.06 10.13
C LEU A 65 -3.06 2.51 11.18
N ARG A 66 -4.20 1.82 11.30
CA ARG A 66 -5.23 2.10 12.32
C ARG A 66 -4.84 1.68 13.74
N LYS A 67 -3.93 0.71 13.90
CA LYS A 67 -3.49 0.23 15.23
C LYS A 67 -2.40 1.09 15.87
N ASN A 68 -1.72 1.93 15.10
CA ASN A 68 -0.66 2.82 15.57
C ASN A 68 -1.15 4.25 15.88
N SER A 69 -2.45 4.44 16.08
CA SER A 69 -3.08 5.73 16.39
C SER A 69 -3.58 5.84 17.84
N CYS A 70 -3.08 5.00 18.75
CA CYS A 70 -3.25 5.13 20.20
C CYS A 70 -1.90 5.38 20.86
#